data_AF-A0A958Q7S0-F1
#
_entry.id   AF-A0A958Q7S0-F1
#
_cell.length_a   1.000
_cell.length_b   1.000
_cell.length_c   1.000
_cell.angle_alpha   90.00
_cell.angle_beta   90.00
_cell.angle_gamma   90.00
#
_symmetry.space_group_name_H-M   'P 1'
#
loop_
_entity.id
_entity.type
_entity.pdbx_description
1 polymer ?
#
loop_
_entity_poly.entity_id
_entity_poly.type
_entity_poly.pdbx_seq_one_letter_code
_entity_poly.pdbx_strand_id
1 'polypeptide(L)'
;MMLLDRRLITQFDWGLLSLTLLIPFCGLIVLYSAGYDPELSYAPISWLPIKVSSAVFMRQLYILGFGLVCMLVCLAIPGGMVYRYSYVFYGACIAMLLVVLIIGEISKGSQRWLSLGGIRFQPSEPMKLGLILALSRYLVKNPPKADVYSFRELFFPALIIGVPVLLIIKQPDLGTALSIGAIGVSMVLFVGVRIKTIAWICGSACCALIPAWHLVLKPYQKRRVLSLLNPDADPLGSGYHIIQSKIAVGSGAVFGKGFLKGTQTQLEFLPEHT
;
A
#
# COMPACT_ATOMS: atom_id res chain seq x y z
N MET A 1 -27.38 10.19 -19.85
CA MET A 1 -27.45 11.44 -19.07
C MET A 1 -27.43 11.05 -17.60
N MET A 2 -26.25 11.06 -16.95
CA MET A 2 -26.13 10.74 -15.53
C MET A 2 -26.79 11.87 -14.74
N LEU A 3 -28.01 11.64 -14.26
CA LEU A 3 -28.61 12.48 -13.24
C LEU A 3 -27.79 12.26 -11.96
N LEU A 4 -26.88 13.18 -11.67
CA LEU A 4 -26.22 13.24 -10.37
C LEU A 4 -27.33 13.43 -9.34
N ASP A 5 -27.65 12.38 -8.60
CA ASP A 5 -28.68 12.43 -7.58
C ASP A 5 -28.28 13.48 -6.54
N ARG A 6 -29.15 14.45 -6.24
CA ARG A 6 -28.87 15.52 -5.27
C ARG A 6 -28.50 14.97 -3.89
N ARG A 7 -28.89 13.72 -3.60
CA ARG A 7 -28.49 12.97 -2.40
C ARG A 7 -26.97 12.79 -2.28
N LEU A 8 -26.24 12.70 -3.40
CA LEU A 8 -24.78 12.62 -3.43
C LEU A 8 -24.08 13.90 -2.95
N ILE A 9 -24.79 15.03 -2.83
CA ILE A 9 -24.22 16.28 -2.33
C ILE A 9 -24.62 16.50 -0.88
N THR A 10 -25.85 16.13 -0.51
CA THR A 10 -26.39 16.36 0.84
C THR A 10 -26.04 15.27 1.86
N GLN A 11 -25.85 14.01 1.42
CA GLN A 11 -25.49 12.89 2.30
C GLN A 11 -23.99 12.54 2.25
N PHE A 12 -23.22 13.32 1.50
CA PHE A 12 -21.80 13.07 1.34
C PHE A 12 -21.01 13.61 2.53
N ASP A 13 -20.09 12.79 3.05
CA ASP A 13 -19.26 13.15 4.18
C ASP A 13 -18.12 14.07 3.74
N TRP A 14 -18.41 15.37 3.73
CA TRP A 14 -17.45 16.43 3.42
C TRP A 14 -16.30 16.49 4.43
N GLY A 15 -16.53 16.05 5.67
CA GLY A 15 -15.50 15.96 6.70
C GLY A 15 -14.45 14.93 6.31
N LEU A 16 -14.87 13.72 5.96
CA LEU A 16 -13.96 12.67 5.50
C LEU A 16 -13.22 13.06 4.22
N LEU A 17 -13.90 13.67 3.25
CA LEU A 17 -13.26 14.14 2.02
C LEU A 17 -12.20 15.20 2.30
N SER A 18 -12.51 16.21 3.12
CA SER A 18 -11.56 17.27 3.44
C SER A 18 -10.31 16.73 4.15
N LEU A 19 -10.47 15.83 5.12
CA LEU A 19 -9.35 15.15 5.78
C LEU A 19 -8.52 14.32 4.80
N THR A 20 -9.18 13.60 3.90
CA THR A 20 -8.52 12.77 2.88
C THR A 20 -7.73 13.61 1.88
N LEU A 21 -8.18 14.82 1.55
CA LEU A 21 -7.47 15.76 0.67
C LEU A 21 -6.37 16.55 1.39
N LEU A 22 -6.51 16.79 2.70
CA LEU A 22 -5.53 17.51 3.50
C LEU A 22 -4.22 16.73 3.62
N ILE A 23 -4.27 15.40 3.76
CA ILE A 23 -3.08 14.54 3.84
C ILE A 23 -2.17 14.67 2.61
N PRO A 24 -2.64 14.43 1.36
CA PRO A 24 -1.81 14.59 0.17
C PRO A 24 -1.42 16.05 -0.06
N PHE A 25 -2.24 17.02 0.34
CA PHE A 25 -1.87 18.43 0.26
C PHE A 25 -0.65 18.75 1.15
N CYS A 26 -0.69 18.34 2.42
CA CYS A 26 0.48 18.43 3.31
C CYS A 26 1.68 17.64 2.75
N GLY A 27 1.42 16.46 2.18
CA GLY A 27 2.44 15.65 1.51
C GLY A 27 3.11 16.36 0.34
N LEU A 28 2.36 17.12 -0.47
CA LEU A 28 2.89 17.93 -1.57
C LEU A 28 3.78 19.07 -1.05
N ILE A 29 3.41 19.71 0.06
CA ILE A 29 4.23 20.74 0.71
C ILE A 29 5.56 20.15 1.20
N VAL A 30 5.52 18.99 1.84
CA VAL A 30 6.73 18.29 2.31
C VAL A 30 7.59 17.81 1.14
N LEU A 31 6.97 17.25 0.10
CA LEU A 31 7.66 16.79 -1.10
C LEU A 31 8.35 17.94 -1.82
N TYR A 32 7.69 19.10 -1.88
CA TYR A 32 8.29 20.31 -2.41
C TYR A 32 9.50 20.74 -1.60
N SER A 33 9.40 20.72 -0.26
CA SER A 33 10.52 21.03 0.63
C SER A 33 11.69 20.05 0.50
N ALA A 34 11.39 18.77 0.29
CA ALA A 34 12.40 17.71 0.24
C ALA A 34 13.09 17.64 -1.12
N GLY A 35 12.38 17.93 -2.21
CA GLY A 35 12.90 17.95 -3.58
C GLY A 35 13.44 19.31 -4.03
N TYR A 36 13.64 20.25 -3.11
CA TYR A 36 14.22 21.56 -3.41
C TYR A 36 15.74 21.46 -3.48
N ASP A 37 16.26 21.71 -4.68
CA ASP A 37 17.68 21.85 -4.97
C ASP A 37 17.98 23.31 -5.35
N PRO A 38 18.83 24.04 -4.59
CA PRO A 38 19.21 25.41 -4.91
C PRO A 38 19.94 25.56 -6.26
N GLU A 39 20.59 24.51 -6.77
CA GLU A 39 21.50 24.56 -7.92
C GLU A 39 20.82 24.13 -9.24
N LEU A 40 19.81 23.25 -9.19
CA LEU A 40 19.04 22.77 -10.35
C LEU A 40 17.72 23.54 -10.59
N SER A 41 17.81 24.85 -10.87
CA SER A 41 16.63 25.67 -11.23
C SER A 41 16.51 25.87 -12.75
N TYR A 42 16.10 24.84 -13.50
CA TYR A 42 15.69 24.99 -14.91
C TYR A 42 14.14 25.06 -15.02
N ALA A 43 13.64 26.19 -15.55
CA ALA A 43 12.22 26.60 -15.61
C ALA A 43 11.43 25.94 -16.79
N PRO A 44 10.09 26.12 -16.94
CA PRO A 44 9.52 27.40 -17.42
C PRO A 44 8.04 27.70 -17.05
N ILE A 45 7.76 28.65 -16.14
CA ILE A 45 6.58 29.54 -16.21
C ILE A 45 6.98 30.91 -15.67
N SER A 46 6.98 31.94 -16.52
CA SER A 46 7.53 33.28 -16.23
C SER A 46 6.63 34.20 -15.40
N TRP A 47 5.33 33.89 -15.29
CA TRP A 47 4.31 34.75 -14.70
C TRP A 47 3.70 34.21 -13.39
N LEU A 48 4.16 33.04 -12.95
CA LEU A 48 3.81 32.45 -11.67
C LEU A 48 5.03 32.61 -10.73
N PRO A 49 4.91 33.22 -9.54
CA PRO A 49 6.02 33.35 -8.58
C PRO A 49 6.33 32.02 -7.88
N ILE A 50 6.27 30.91 -8.63
CA ILE A 50 6.39 29.54 -8.18
C ILE A 50 7.45 28.87 -9.08
N LYS A 51 8.71 28.94 -8.67
CA LYS A 51 9.83 28.25 -9.32
C LYS A 51 9.94 26.85 -8.74
N VAL A 52 9.35 25.86 -9.42
CA VAL A 52 9.47 24.45 -9.02
C VAL A 52 9.68 23.60 -10.26
N SER A 53 10.80 22.88 -10.32
CA SER A 53 11.00 21.82 -11.31
C SER A 53 11.63 20.60 -10.65
N SER A 54 11.02 20.09 -9.58
CA SER A 54 11.19 18.67 -9.29
C SER A 54 10.18 17.92 -10.16
N ALA A 55 10.66 17.20 -11.18
CA ALA A 55 9.80 16.36 -12.04
C ALA A 55 8.91 15.40 -11.21
N VAL A 56 9.36 15.07 -10.00
CA VAL A 56 8.62 14.30 -8.99
C VAL A 56 7.39 15.03 -8.46
N PHE A 57 7.46 16.34 -8.17
CA PHE A 57 6.32 17.12 -7.69
C PHE A 57 5.23 17.23 -8.76
N MET A 58 5.60 17.59 -9.99
CA MET A 58 4.65 17.69 -11.10
C MET A 58 3.99 16.34 -11.38
N ARG A 59 4.77 15.25 -11.38
CA ARG A 59 4.24 13.89 -11.49
C ARG A 59 3.23 13.57 -10.38
N GLN A 60 3.53 13.93 -9.13
CA GLN A 60 2.63 13.69 -8.00
C GLN A 60 1.32 14.49 -8.12
N LEU A 61 1.39 15.72 -8.63
CA LEU A 61 0.21 16.54 -8.89
C LEU A 61 -0.70 15.91 -9.97
N TYR A 62 -0.13 15.41 -11.07
CA TYR A 62 -0.88 14.68 -12.10
C TYR A 62 -1.51 13.39 -11.56
N ILE A 63 -0.77 12.63 -10.74
CA ILE A 63 -1.29 11.40 -10.11
C ILE A 63 -2.45 11.73 -9.15
N LEU A 64 -2.34 12.82 -8.37
CA LEU A 64 -3.41 13.26 -7.48
C LEU A 64 -4.66 13.66 -8.29
N GLY A 65 -4.48 14.43 -9.37
CA GLY A 65 -5.57 14.79 -10.27
C GLY A 65 -6.25 13.58 -10.90
N PHE A 66 -5.47 12.61 -11.37
CA PHE A 66 -5.99 11.34 -11.89
C PHE A 66 -6.75 10.55 -10.82
N GLY A 67 -6.23 10.50 -9.58
CA GLY A 67 -6.90 9.87 -8.45
C GLY A 67 -8.25 10.50 -8.12
N LEU A 68 -8.35 11.84 -8.20
CA LEU A 68 -9.62 12.56 -8.01
C LEU A 68 -10.64 12.23 -9.10
N VAL A 69 -10.21 12.15 -10.36
CA VAL A 69 -11.10 11.71 -11.46
C VAL A 69 -11.58 10.29 -11.22
N CYS A 70 -10.68 9.37 -10.85
CA CYS A 70 -11.06 7.99 -10.50
C CYS A 70 -12.06 7.94 -9.34
N MET A 71 -11.89 8.78 -8.32
CA MET A 71 -12.85 8.89 -7.21
C MET A 71 -14.23 9.34 -7.70
N LEU A 72 -14.30 10.37 -8.55
CA LEU A 72 -15.57 10.85 -9.12
C LEU A 72 -16.26 9.79 -9.98
N VAL A 73 -15.49 9.02 -10.75
CA VAL A 73 -16.02 7.88 -11.53
C VAL A 73 -16.57 6.81 -10.59
N CYS A 74 -15.86 6.45 -9.53
CA CYS A 74 -16.31 5.48 -8.55
C CYS A 74 -17.62 5.91 -7.84
N LEU A 75 -17.79 7.21 -7.57
CA LEU A 75 -19.03 7.74 -6.99
C LEU A 75 -20.25 7.56 -7.91
N ALA A 76 -20.04 7.50 -9.23
CA ALA A 76 -21.11 7.28 -10.18
C ALA A 76 -21.54 5.80 -10.28
N ILE A 77 -20.80 4.86 -9.68
CA ILE A 77 -21.09 3.42 -9.78
C ILE A 77 -22.10 3.02 -8.70
N PRO A 78 -23.28 2.49 -9.05
CA PRO A 78 -24.25 2.01 -8.07
C PRO A 78 -23.71 0.85 -7.24
N GLY A 79 -23.94 0.87 -5.92
CA GLY A 79 -23.48 -0.19 -5.01
C GLY A 79 -23.96 -1.60 -5.38
N GLY A 80 -25.15 -1.72 -5.98
CA GLY A 80 -25.65 -3.00 -6.50
C GLY A 80 -24.78 -3.59 -7.63
N MET A 81 -24.22 -2.74 -8.50
CA MET A 81 -23.26 -3.18 -9.52
C MET A 81 -21.95 -3.63 -8.88
N VAL A 82 -21.43 -2.87 -7.90
CA VAL A 82 -20.22 -3.24 -7.16
C VAL A 82 -20.38 -4.61 -6.51
N TYR A 83 -21.51 -4.86 -5.84
CA TYR A 83 -21.82 -6.16 -5.26
C TYR A 83 -21.89 -7.26 -6.32
N ARG A 84 -22.60 -7.04 -7.44
CA ARG A 84 -22.78 -8.04 -8.51
C ARG A 84 -21.46 -8.45 -9.15
N TYR A 85 -20.57 -7.51 -9.40
CA TYR A 85 -19.30 -7.73 -10.11
C TYR A 85 -18.10 -7.99 -9.18
N SER A 86 -18.28 -8.04 -7.86
CA SER A 86 -17.15 -8.19 -6.93
C SER A 86 -16.27 -9.42 -7.18
N TYR A 87 -16.86 -10.59 -7.47
CA TYR A 87 -16.09 -11.80 -7.79
C TYR A 87 -15.41 -11.73 -9.15
N VAL A 88 -16.03 -11.06 -10.14
CA VAL A 88 -15.42 -10.85 -11.46
C VAL A 88 -14.21 -9.92 -11.33
N PHE A 89 -14.34 -8.83 -10.58
CA PHE A 89 -13.25 -7.91 -10.31
C PHE A 89 -12.11 -8.58 -9.53
N TYR A 90 -12.44 -9.37 -8.50
CA TYR A 90 -11.45 -10.18 -7.78
C TYR A 90 -10.71 -11.16 -8.70
N GLY A 91 -11.44 -11.90 -9.55
CA GLY A 91 -10.84 -12.80 -10.53
C GLY A 91 -9.94 -12.09 -11.53
N ALA A 92 -10.34 -10.90 -12.00
CA ALA A 92 -9.51 -10.06 -12.85
C ALA A 92 -8.22 -9.60 -12.14
N CYS A 93 -8.29 -9.23 -10.85
CA CYS A 93 -7.10 -8.90 -10.06
C CYS A 93 -6.15 -10.10 -9.89
N ILE A 94 -6.69 -11.30 -9.64
CA ILE A 94 -5.89 -12.53 -9.61
C ILE A 94 -5.22 -12.79 -10.95
N ALA A 95 -5.93 -12.62 -12.06
CA ALA A 95 -5.35 -12.75 -13.40
C ALA A 95 -4.21 -11.74 -13.61
N MET A 96 -4.37 -10.49 -13.19
CA MET A 96 -3.30 -9.50 -13.27
C MET A 96 -2.07 -9.86 -12.41
N LEU A 97 -2.26 -10.45 -11.22
CA LEU A 97 -1.15 -10.95 -10.40
C LEU A 97 -0.41 -12.10 -11.09
N LEU A 98 -1.12 -12.98 -11.79
CA LEU A 98 -0.52 -14.03 -12.60
C LEU A 98 0.27 -13.45 -13.78
N VAL A 99 -0.27 -12.44 -14.46
CA VAL A 99 0.41 -11.74 -15.56
C VAL A 99 1.71 -11.10 -15.07
N VAL A 100 1.72 -10.46 -13.88
CA VAL A 100 2.95 -9.91 -13.29
C VAL A 100 4.02 -10.95 -13.02
N LEU A 101 3.64 -12.18 -12.63
CA LEU A 101 4.63 -13.24 -12.41
C LEU A 101 5.35 -13.66 -13.71
N ILE A 102 4.74 -13.42 -14.87
CA ILE A 102 5.29 -13.83 -16.18
C ILE A 102 6.02 -12.66 -16.83
N ILE A 103 5.40 -11.47 -16.88
CA ILE A 103 5.84 -10.33 -17.70
C ILE A 103 6.26 -9.12 -16.83
N GLY A 104 6.10 -9.19 -15.50
CA GLY A 104 6.41 -8.07 -14.63
C GLY A 104 7.89 -7.68 -14.68
N GLU A 105 8.16 -6.39 -14.51
CA GLU A 105 9.52 -5.87 -14.42
C GLU A 105 10.13 -6.19 -13.05
N ILE A 106 11.39 -6.64 -13.06
CA ILE A 106 12.17 -6.86 -11.84
C ILE A 106 12.80 -5.53 -11.43
N SER A 107 12.38 -4.98 -10.30
CA SER A 107 12.97 -3.79 -9.69
C SER A 107 13.35 -4.05 -8.24
N LYS A 108 14.57 -3.66 -7.84
CA LYS A 108 15.12 -3.87 -6.48
C LYS A 108 14.94 -5.31 -5.95
N GLY A 109 15.06 -6.29 -6.85
CA GLY A 109 14.94 -7.73 -6.52
C GLY A 109 13.51 -8.26 -6.40
N SER A 110 12.50 -7.50 -6.84
CA SER A 110 11.09 -7.91 -6.77
C SER A 110 10.34 -7.64 -8.08
N GLN A 111 9.53 -8.59 -8.51
CA GLN A 111 8.77 -8.52 -9.76
C GLN A 111 7.32 -8.10 -9.46
N ARG A 112 7.05 -6.79 -9.47
CA ARG A 112 5.77 -6.23 -8.96
C ARG A 112 5.03 -5.33 -9.94
N TRP A 113 5.75 -4.75 -10.89
CA TRP A 113 5.24 -3.67 -11.72
C TRP A 113 5.03 -4.16 -13.15
N LEU A 114 3.88 -3.80 -13.73
CA LEU A 114 3.66 -3.85 -15.17
C LEU A 114 3.97 -2.47 -15.74
N SER A 115 4.86 -2.39 -16.71
CA SER A 115 5.06 -1.17 -17.49
C SER A 115 4.22 -1.25 -18.76
N LEU A 116 3.30 -0.30 -18.92
CA LEU A 116 2.46 -0.18 -20.10
C LEU A 116 2.61 1.26 -20.61
N GLY A 117 3.35 1.44 -21.72
CA GLY A 117 3.49 2.73 -22.39
C GLY A 117 4.01 3.86 -21.47
N GLY A 118 4.95 3.57 -20.57
CA GLY A 118 5.51 4.54 -19.63
C GLY A 118 4.75 4.68 -18.30
N ILE A 119 3.58 4.06 -18.16
CA ILE A 119 2.85 3.99 -16.89
C ILE A 119 3.24 2.71 -16.16
N ARG A 120 3.67 2.85 -14.90
CA ARG A 120 3.93 1.72 -14.01
C ARG A 120 2.68 1.42 -13.20
N PHE A 121 2.13 0.22 -13.36
CA PHE A 121 0.95 -0.24 -12.65
C PHE A 121 1.30 -1.42 -11.75
N GLN A 122 0.88 -1.35 -10.48
CA GLN A 122 1.11 -2.42 -9.51
C GLN A 122 -0.21 -3.16 -9.24
N PRO A 123 -0.44 -4.36 -9.81
CA PRO A 123 -1.73 -5.03 -9.67
C PRO A 123 -2.07 -5.55 -8.27
N SER A 124 -1.12 -5.55 -7.32
CA SER A 124 -1.43 -5.81 -5.91
C SER A 124 -2.24 -4.69 -5.24
N GLU A 125 -2.21 -3.47 -5.78
CA GLU A 125 -3.01 -2.34 -5.28
C GLU A 125 -4.53 -2.56 -5.50
N PRO A 126 -5.03 -2.77 -6.73
CA PRO A 126 -6.44 -3.10 -6.94
C PRO A 126 -6.82 -4.46 -6.33
N MET A 127 -5.88 -5.38 -6.12
CA MET A 127 -6.14 -6.64 -5.43
C MET A 127 -6.61 -6.42 -3.98
N LYS A 128 -6.10 -5.40 -3.28
CA LYS A 128 -6.60 -5.06 -1.92
C LYS A 128 -8.10 -4.77 -1.94
N LEU A 129 -8.54 -3.93 -2.87
CA LEU A 129 -9.96 -3.61 -3.07
C LEU A 129 -10.74 -4.85 -3.52
N GLY A 130 -10.20 -5.62 -4.46
CA GLY A 130 -10.81 -6.85 -4.95
C GLY A 130 -11.05 -7.86 -3.83
N LEU A 131 -10.07 -8.04 -2.94
CA LEU A 131 -10.20 -8.88 -1.76
C LEU A 131 -11.34 -8.41 -0.87
N ILE A 132 -11.38 -7.11 -0.53
CA ILE A 132 -12.44 -6.54 0.32
C ILE A 132 -13.82 -6.81 -0.28
N LEU A 133 -13.98 -6.57 -1.58
CA LEU A 133 -15.28 -6.74 -2.25
C LEU A 133 -15.70 -8.21 -2.37
N ALA A 134 -14.79 -9.12 -2.68
CA ALA A 134 -15.10 -10.54 -2.78
C ALA A 134 -15.33 -11.18 -1.41
N LEU A 135 -14.49 -10.86 -0.43
CA LEU A 135 -14.58 -11.40 0.92
C LEU A 135 -15.83 -10.88 1.62
N SER A 136 -16.14 -9.58 1.56
CA SER A 136 -17.38 -9.03 2.13
C SER A 136 -18.62 -9.71 1.54
N ARG A 137 -18.69 -9.86 0.22
CA ARG A 137 -19.79 -10.57 -0.44
C ARG A 137 -19.90 -12.03 0.02
N TYR A 138 -18.76 -12.73 0.14
CA TYR A 138 -18.75 -14.11 0.61
C TYR A 138 -19.29 -14.22 2.04
N LEU A 139 -18.82 -13.36 2.94
CA LEU A 139 -19.18 -13.38 4.36
C LEU A 139 -20.67 -13.03 4.56
N VAL A 140 -21.23 -12.12 3.76
CA VAL A 140 -22.67 -11.79 3.78
C VAL A 140 -23.52 -12.94 3.24
N LYS A 141 -23.07 -13.61 2.16
CA LYS A 141 -23.82 -14.70 1.53
C LYS A 141 -23.81 -15.99 2.37
N ASN A 142 -22.74 -16.22 3.14
CA ASN A 142 -22.54 -17.43 3.93
C ASN A 142 -22.32 -17.08 5.41
N PRO A 143 -23.33 -16.56 6.11
CA PRO A 143 -23.19 -16.22 7.52
C PRO A 143 -22.83 -17.47 8.35
N PRO A 144 -22.11 -17.30 9.47
CA PRO A 144 -21.74 -18.41 10.34
C PRO A 144 -22.99 -19.07 10.93
N LYS A 145 -22.99 -20.40 11.06
CA LYS A 145 -24.17 -21.15 11.53
C LYS A 145 -24.51 -20.94 13.00
N ALA A 146 -23.53 -20.53 13.81
CA ALA A 146 -23.63 -20.40 15.26
C ALA A 146 -23.11 -19.04 15.73
N ASP A 147 -23.41 -17.98 14.96
CA ASP A 147 -22.98 -16.59 15.15
C ASP A 147 -21.46 -16.33 15.13
N VAL A 148 -20.63 -17.38 15.17
CA VAL A 148 -19.18 -17.33 15.02
C VAL A 148 -18.68 -18.40 14.06
N TYR A 149 -17.69 -18.05 13.25
CA TYR A 149 -17.07 -19.01 12.35
C TYR A 149 -16.28 -20.09 13.11
N SER A 150 -16.52 -21.35 12.72
CA SER A 150 -15.72 -22.50 13.13
C SER A 150 -14.53 -22.72 12.18
N PHE A 151 -13.51 -23.48 12.61
CA PHE A 151 -12.31 -23.76 11.81
C PHE A 151 -12.63 -24.30 10.39
N ARG A 152 -13.64 -25.18 10.27
CA ARG A 152 -14.07 -25.73 8.97
C ARG A 152 -14.73 -24.68 8.06
N GLU A 153 -15.44 -23.72 8.63
CA GLU A 153 -16.15 -22.68 7.89
C GLU A 153 -15.21 -21.58 7.40
N LEU A 154 -14.03 -21.46 8.02
CA LEU A 154 -12.95 -20.57 7.58
C LEU A 154 -12.23 -21.03 6.33
N PHE A 155 -12.47 -22.26 5.84
CA PHE A 155 -11.75 -22.80 4.69
C PHE A 155 -11.85 -21.92 3.44
N PHE A 156 -13.07 -21.50 3.05
CA PHE A 156 -13.27 -20.67 1.87
C PHE A 156 -12.80 -19.20 2.07
N PRO A 157 -13.09 -18.52 3.21
CA PRO A 157 -12.45 -17.24 3.52
C PRO A 157 -10.92 -17.31 3.46
N ALA A 158 -10.33 -18.36 4.02
CA ALA A 158 -8.89 -18.57 4.00
C ALA A 158 -8.37 -18.79 2.57
N LEU A 159 -9.15 -19.42 1.67
CA LEU A 159 -8.78 -19.56 0.26
C LEU A 159 -8.84 -18.21 -0.48
N ILE A 160 -9.90 -17.43 -0.27
CA ILE A 160 -10.06 -16.09 -0.85
C ILE A 160 -8.92 -15.15 -0.42
N ILE A 161 -8.43 -15.28 0.81
CA ILE A 161 -7.29 -14.49 1.30
C ILE A 161 -5.96 -15.12 0.84
N GLY A 162 -5.84 -16.43 0.96
CA GLY A 162 -4.60 -17.17 0.77
C GLY A 162 -4.11 -17.18 -0.66
N VAL A 163 -5.00 -17.28 -1.65
CA VAL A 163 -4.62 -17.26 -3.08
C VAL A 163 -3.84 -16.00 -3.45
N PRO A 164 -4.32 -14.76 -3.24
CA PRO A 164 -3.56 -13.56 -3.59
C PRO A 164 -2.30 -13.40 -2.73
N VAL A 165 -2.35 -13.75 -1.44
CA VAL A 165 -1.16 -13.72 -0.56
C VAL A 165 -0.05 -14.61 -1.10
N LEU A 166 -0.37 -15.85 -1.50
CA LEU A 166 0.61 -16.79 -2.05
C LEU A 166 1.18 -16.30 -3.39
N LEU A 167 0.34 -15.73 -4.26
CA LEU A 167 0.81 -15.16 -5.53
C LEU A 167 1.78 -14.00 -5.30
N ILE A 168 1.53 -13.14 -4.31
CA ILE A 168 2.38 -11.98 -4.01
C ILE A 168 3.67 -12.40 -3.28
N ILE A 169 3.64 -13.44 -2.43
CA ILE A 169 4.86 -14.03 -1.87
C ILE A 169 5.77 -14.54 -2.98
N LYS A 170 5.20 -15.12 -4.05
CA LYS A 170 5.96 -15.52 -5.25
C LYS A 170 6.56 -14.34 -6.03
N GLN A 171 6.07 -13.12 -5.83
CA GLN A 171 6.57 -11.86 -6.42
C GLN A 171 7.72 -11.20 -5.61
N PRO A 172 8.43 -11.99 -4.78
CA PRO A 172 9.18 -11.53 -3.59
C PRO A 172 8.65 -10.32 -2.80
N ASP A 173 7.34 -10.12 -2.69
CA ASP A 173 6.75 -8.97 -1.99
C ASP A 173 6.08 -9.31 -0.66
N LEU A 174 6.92 -9.52 0.37
CA LEU A 174 6.43 -9.86 1.70
C LEU A 174 5.57 -8.75 2.34
N GLY A 175 5.92 -7.48 2.12
CA GLY A 175 5.20 -6.36 2.74
C GLY A 175 3.76 -6.26 2.23
N THR A 176 3.59 -6.35 0.91
CA THR A 176 2.25 -6.31 0.32
C THR A 176 1.45 -7.57 0.65
N ALA A 177 2.09 -8.75 0.65
CA ALA A 177 1.44 -10.00 1.06
C ALA A 177 0.91 -9.91 2.50
N LEU A 178 1.71 -9.37 3.42
CA LEU A 178 1.30 -9.16 4.81
C LEU A 178 0.13 -8.16 4.90
N SER A 179 0.15 -7.08 4.13
CA SER A 179 -0.94 -6.09 4.12
C SER A 179 -2.27 -6.70 3.64
N ILE A 180 -2.25 -7.51 2.57
CA ILE A 180 -3.45 -8.20 2.06
C ILE A 180 -3.94 -9.24 3.06
N GLY A 181 -3.03 -10.00 3.66
CA GLY A 181 -3.36 -10.94 4.73
C GLY A 181 -4.01 -10.24 5.92
N ALA A 182 -3.46 -9.11 6.36
CA ALA A 182 -3.99 -8.32 7.47
C ALA A 182 -5.40 -7.78 7.18
N ILE A 183 -5.65 -7.28 5.96
CA ILE A 183 -6.98 -6.84 5.53
C ILE A 183 -7.98 -8.00 5.57
N GLY A 184 -7.61 -9.16 5.02
CA GLY A 184 -8.50 -10.32 5.00
C GLY A 184 -8.81 -10.85 6.39
N VAL A 185 -7.78 -10.99 7.22
CA VAL A 185 -7.93 -11.48 8.60
C VAL A 185 -8.73 -10.51 9.45
N SER A 186 -8.51 -9.20 9.34
CA SER A 186 -9.28 -8.20 10.11
C SER A 186 -10.77 -8.24 9.76
N MET A 187 -11.12 -8.40 8.48
CA MET A 187 -12.51 -8.56 8.05
C MET A 187 -13.16 -9.83 8.63
N VAL A 188 -12.45 -10.95 8.62
CA VAL A 188 -12.95 -12.21 9.18
C VAL A 188 -13.13 -12.11 10.70
N LEU A 189 -12.17 -11.49 11.39
CA LEU A 189 -12.26 -11.25 12.83
C LEU A 189 -13.45 -10.33 13.19
N PHE A 190 -13.73 -9.33 12.36
CA PHE A 190 -14.85 -8.40 12.56
C PHE A 190 -16.21 -9.11 12.51
N VAL A 191 -16.38 -10.14 11.66
CA VAL A 191 -17.63 -10.92 11.60
C VAL A 191 -17.76 -11.89 12.78
N GLY A 192 -16.66 -12.20 13.47
CA GLY A 192 -16.65 -13.05 14.65
C GLY A 192 -16.14 -14.47 14.36
N VAL A 193 -15.07 -14.85 15.07
CA VAL A 193 -14.46 -16.18 14.99
C VAL A 193 -14.38 -16.76 16.39
N ARG A 194 -14.62 -18.07 16.52
CA ARG A 194 -14.49 -18.75 17.81
C ARG A 194 -13.08 -18.55 18.39
N ILE A 195 -12.97 -18.12 19.66
CA ILE A 195 -11.67 -17.83 20.30
C ILE A 195 -10.69 -19.02 20.26
N LYS A 196 -11.20 -20.25 20.41
CA LYS A 196 -10.40 -21.48 20.26
C LYS A 196 -9.77 -21.58 18.87
N THR A 197 -10.51 -21.20 17.83
CA THR A 197 -10.01 -21.19 16.45
C THR A 197 -8.96 -20.11 16.24
N ILE A 198 -9.14 -18.92 16.81
CA ILE A 198 -8.11 -17.87 16.81
C ILE A 198 -6.84 -18.37 17.51
N ALA A 199 -6.97 -18.99 18.69
CA ALA A 199 -5.84 -19.54 19.42
C ALA A 199 -5.09 -20.61 18.61
N TRP A 200 -5.80 -21.51 17.92
CA TRP A 200 -5.19 -22.48 17.01
C TRP A 200 -4.46 -21.83 15.84
N ILE A 201 -5.06 -20.81 15.20
CA ILE A 201 -4.45 -20.09 14.08
C ILE A 201 -3.18 -19.37 14.56
N CYS A 202 -3.27 -18.58 15.63
CA CYS A 202 -2.12 -17.87 16.19
C CYS A 202 -1.02 -18.83 16.65
N GLY A 203 -1.38 -19.92 17.33
CA GLY A 203 -0.44 -20.96 17.72
C GLY A 203 0.26 -21.58 16.52
N SER A 204 -0.49 -21.94 15.47
CA SER A 204 0.08 -22.48 14.23
C SER A 204 0.99 -21.49 13.51
N ALA A 205 0.63 -20.21 13.48
CA ALA A 205 1.43 -19.15 12.88
C ALA A 205 2.74 -18.93 13.65
N CYS A 206 2.70 -18.91 14.98
CA CYS A 206 3.90 -18.85 15.82
C CYS A 206 4.83 -20.05 15.59
N CYS A 207 4.28 -21.26 15.55
CA CYS A 207 5.07 -22.46 15.24
C CYS A 207 5.67 -22.41 13.84
N ALA A 208 4.97 -21.81 12.86
CA ALA A 208 5.45 -21.64 11.49
C ALA A 208 6.56 -20.59 11.33
N LEU A 209 6.80 -19.72 12.32
CA LEU A 209 7.87 -18.71 12.24
C LEU A 209 9.26 -19.34 12.13
N ILE A 210 9.50 -20.44 12.86
CA ILE A 210 10.78 -21.16 12.84
C ILE A 210 11.10 -21.71 11.44
N PRO A 211 10.25 -22.56 10.82
CA PRO A 211 10.50 -23.03 9.47
C PRO A 211 10.45 -21.90 8.44
N ALA A 212 9.63 -20.86 8.63
CA ALA A 212 9.65 -19.70 7.76
C ALA A 212 11.01 -18.99 7.77
N TRP A 213 11.63 -18.84 8.95
CA TRP A 213 12.96 -18.29 9.07
C TRP A 213 13.98 -19.15 8.35
N HIS A 214 13.99 -20.46 8.54
CA HIS A 214 15.03 -21.30 7.96
C HIS A 214 14.84 -21.60 6.46
N LEU A 215 13.60 -21.83 6.01
CA LEU A 215 13.31 -22.40 4.69
C LEU A 215 12.70 -21.39 3.70
N VAL A 216 11.98 -20.38 4.17
CA VAL A 216 11.21 -19.47 3.30
C VAL A 216 11.93 -18.14 3.09
N LEU A 217 12.51 -17.56 4.16
CA LEU A 217 13.13 -16.23 4.07
C LEU A 217 14.46 -16.27 3.32
N LYS A 218 14.58 -15.42 2.30
CA LYS A 218 15.80 -15.19 1.54
C LYS A 218 16.85 -14.43 2.40
N PRO A 219 18.16 -14.56 2.10
CA PRO A 219 19.21 -13.92 2.89
C PRO A 219 19.06 -12.40 3.06
N TYR A 220 18.56 -11.68 2.04
CA TYR A 220 18.32 -10.23 2.16
C TYR A 220 17.15 -9.90 3.11
N GLN A 221 16.14 -10.77 3.19
CA GLN A 221 14.99 -10.59 4.09
C GLN A 221 15.43 -10.76 5.54
N LYS A 222 16.25 -11.79 5.82
CA LYS A 222 16.86 -11.99 7.13
C LYS A 222 17.73 -10.81 7.55
N ARG A 223 18.56 -10.32 6.63
CA ARG A 223 19.41 -9.13 6.87
C ARG A 223 18.60 -7.90 7.26
N ARG A 224 17.44 -7.65 6.63
CA ARG A 224 16.54 -6.55 7.03
C ARG A 224 15.95 -6.72 8.43
N VAL A 225 15.63 -7.94 8.85
CA VAL A 225 15.14 -8.19 10.21
C VAL A 225 16.27 -8.01 11.24
N LEU A 226 17.47 -8.52 10.95
CA LEU A 226 18.62 -8.37 11.83
C LEU A 226 19.09 -6.92 11.93
N SER A 227 19.11 -6.17 10.82
CA SER A 227 19.48 -4.75 10.83
C SER A 227 18.45 -3.88 11.55
N LEU A 228 17.18 -4.29 11.60
CA LEU A 228 16.16 -3.63 12.43
C LEU A 228 16.46 -3.80 13.93
N LEU A 229 16.91 -4.99 14.35
CA LEU A 229 17.22 -5.30 15.75
C LEU A 229 18.56 -4.71 16.19
N ASN A 230 19.58 -4.82 15.34
CA ASN A 230 20.92 -4.29 15.58
C ASN A 230 21.46 -3.60 14.31
N PRO A 231 21.12 -2.32 14.10
CA PRO A 231 21.60 -1.58 12.93
C PRO A 231 23.12 -1.30 13.00
N ASP A 232 23.71 -1.31 14.20
CA ASP A 232 25.13 -1.01 14.41
C ASP A 232 26.06 -2.16 14.01
N ALA A 233 25.50 -3.36 13.78
CA ALA A 233 26.25 -4.50 13.28
C ALA A 233 26.76 -4.30 11.84
N ASP A 234 26.10 -3.46 11.05
CA ASP A 234 26.51 -3.11 9.68
C ASP A 234 26.10 -1.66 9.35
N PRO A 235 26.83 -0.66 9.89
CA PRO A 235 26.45 0.75 9.79
C PRO A 235 26.53 1.32 8.37
N LEU A 236 27.38 0.76 7.51
CA LEU A 236 27.61 1.23 6.14
C LEU A 236 26.78 0.45 5.10
N GLY A 237 26.29 -0.74 5.43
CA GLY A 237 25.46 -1.55 4.56
C GLY A 237 23.98 -1.50 4.97
N SER A 238 23.49 -2.62 5.50
CA SER A 238 22.07 -2.84 5.77
C SER A 238 21.50 -1.96 6.91
N GLY A 239 22.34 -1.46 7.81
CA GLY A 239 21.96 -0.55 8.90
C GLY A 239 21.97 0.93 8.52
N TYR A 240 22.64 1.30 7.42
CA TYR A 240 22.90 2.70 7.04
C TYR A 240 21.63 3.55 6.99
N HIS A 241 20.60 3.10 6.26
CA HIS A 241 19.34 3.82 6.14
C HIS A 241 18.59 3.97 7.47
N ILE A 242 18.69 2.98 8.37
CA ILE A 242 18.06 3.02 9.68
C ILE A 242 18.78 4.06 10.55
N ILE A 243 20.12 4.07 10.54
CA ILE A 243 20.92 5.04 11.28
C ILE A 243 20.67 6.46 10.78
N GLN A 244 20.67 6.68 9.47
CA GLN A 244 20.37 8.00 8.90
C GLN A 244 18.94 8.45 9.21
N SER A 245 17.96 7.52 9.20
CA SER A 245 16.59 7.83 9.63
C SER A 245 16.54 8.26 11.11
N LYS A 246 17.29 7.58 12.00
CA LYS A 246 17.40 7.97 13.42
C LYS A 246 18.02 9.35 13.58
N ILE A 247 19.10 9.65 12.85
CA ILE A 247 19.77 10.97 12.89
C ILE A 247 18.85 12.06 12.31
N ALA A 248 18.13 11.78 11.23
CA ALA A 248 17.17 12.71 10.63
C ALA A 248 16.08 13.10 11.63
N VAL A 249 15.45 12.11 12.27
CA VAL A 249 14.41 12.34 13.29
C VAL A 249 15.00 13.05 14.52
N GLY A 250 16.14 12.59 15.02
CA GLY A 250 16.79 13.17 16.20
C GLY A 250 17.23 14.61 16.00
N SER A 251 17.70 14.97 14.80
CA SER A 251 18.13 16.33 14.48
C SER A 251 16.99 17.29 14.11
N GLY A 252 15.79 16.78 13.87
CA GLY A 252 14.60 17.58 13.59
C GLY A 252 13.82 18.03 14.82
N ALA A 253 13.94 17.35 15.96
CA ALA A 253 13.13 17.62 17.16
C ALA A 253 11.61 17.76 16.84
N VAL A 254 10.82 18.42 17.69
CA VAL A 254 9.34 18.50 17.55
C VAL A 254 8.90 19.36 16.35
N PHE A 255 9.66 20.38 15.99
CA PHE A 255 9.29 21.35 14.94
C PHE A 255 9.98 21.11 13.59
N GLY A 256 10.84 20.09 13.48
CA GLY A 256 11.70 19.88 12.33
C GLY A 256 12.84 20.91 12.24
N LYS A 257 13.69 20.75 11.22
CA LYS A 257 14.75 21.74 10.90
C LYS A 257 14.24 23.01 10.21
N GLY A 258 12.95 23.04 9.86
CA GLY A 258 12.31 24.11 9.09
C GLY A 258 12.13 23.77 7.61
N PHE A 259 11.23 24.50 6.95
CA PHE A 259 10.91 24.35 5.53
C PHE A 259 12.15 24.65 4.67
N LEU A 260 12.42 23.78 3.68
CA LEU A 260 13.57 23.81 2.75
C LEU A 260 14.96 23.58 3.41
N LYS A 261 15.01 23.12 4.66
CA LYS A 261 16.26 22.90 5.42
C LYS A 261 16.58 21.41 5.64
N GLY A 262 16.23 20.57 4.68
CA GLY A 262 16.38 19.12 4.75
C GLY A 262 17.81 18.63 4.53
N THR A 263 18.66 18.67 5.56
CA THR A 263 20.10 18.37 5.43
C THR A 263 20.40 16.95 4.91
N GLN A 264 19.58 15.95 5.27
CA GLN A 264 19.81 14.55 4.85
C GLN A 264 19.44 14.30 3.39
N THR A 265 18.51 15.09 2.85
CA THR A 265 18.07 15.02 1.46
C THR A 265 18.95 15.86 0.55
N GLN A 266 19.37 17.05 1.02
CA GLN A 266 20.23 17.98 0.28
C GLN A 266 21.70 17.57 0.23
N LEU A 267 22.19 16.78 1.20
CA LEU A 267 23.58 16.30 1.24
C LEU A 267 23.72 14.85 0.74
N GLU A 268 22.71 14.33 0.02
CA GLU A 268 22.71 13.00 -0.62
C GLU A 268 23.00 11.79 0.29
N PHE A 269 22.87 11.94 1.61
CA PHE A 269 23.01 10.83 2.56
C PHE A 269 21.92 9.75 2.43
N LEU A 270 20.94 9.94 1.54
CA LEU A 270 19.93 8.94 1.17
C LEU A 270 19.95 8.75 -0.36
N PRO A 271 20.74 7.79 -0.89
CA PRO A 271 20.99 7.64 -2.32
C PRO A 271 19.77 7.21 -3.15
N GLU A 272 18.64 6.85 -2.54
CA GLU A 272 17.44 6.38 -3.26
C GLU A 272 16.60 7.48 -3.94
N HIS A 273 17.06 8.73 -3.92
CA HIS A 273 16.37 9.88 -4.53
C HIS A 273 16.74 10.17 -6.00
N THR A 274 17.72 9.48 -6.58
CA THR A 274 18.12 9.61 -7.99
C THR A 274 17.44 8.60 -8.92
#